data_AF-A0A951JN99-F1
#
_entry.id   AF-A0A951JN99-F1
#
_cell.length_a   1.000
_cell.length_b   1.000
_cell.length_c   1.000
_cell.angle_alpha   90.00
_cell.angle_beta   90.00
_cell.angle_gamma   90.00
#
_symmetry.space_group_name_H-M   'P 1'
#
loop_
_entity.id
_entity.type
_entity.pdbx_description
1 polymer ?
#
loop_
_entity_poly.entity_id
_entity_poly.type
_entity_poly.pdbx_seq_one_letter_code
_entity_poly.pdbx_strand_id
1 'polypeptide(L)'
;MTRIPFGSVGFALAAALFAAGCGDSTGPDGAPTDLTVRVYVDADGSGTFTAGDLPVSGATVTATRDDGTTATATSDAQGVAEFPALPAGTYTLSTTATPPAGAVLATARTPLFTATALGGTATAAFRVSYFPGSLTGVLYRDENGNNAFDADADLAAPGIPVELFAGTSASGTPISTTSTTAAGEFQFNGLRPGTYTVRFGVPAGVNVVGGAAQTVTVAPTGTTVLRARFTGNLRIPIAQARMRAANSVVTVEGVVTAGRGQLQARNFYLQDATGGIQVFLPSGSTAQAALGDSVRVTGPIGAFNGEVQIQTTASGPVIVENLGTGTVPAPRSIDGPQVMAFTYEGQLVRVDSLEVISIQTFGTPVTSANVEVQTPQGNRFVVRLDNAGNVPPTTFEVGRVYTVTGVMGVRNGVPQLKPRSTDDVQRTSAPTVADARAQAQGSPVTVIGVVTVGQGTFRTDNIYLQDPTGGIQVFGVPTGAGIAVGDSVQVSGTLGQFEGELQVVNPTVSTLGTGTVPAPRVITGAQLAGNAFEGQLARIEDVVVTSVGGGTSSTFNVTGRAPDGTTVTIRVEGRTGLTRGSFTVGSTYDVVGVLSSFRGTGQIKPRGAADVTAG
;
A
#
# COMPACT_ATOMS: atom_id res chain seq x y z
N MET A 1 0.75 48.64 63.36
CA MET A 1 -0.03 47.43 63.70
C MET A 1 0.73 46.24 63.15
N THR A 2 1.27 45.28 63.88
CA THR A 2 1.34 45.04 65.33
C THR A 2 2.58 44.14 65.54
N ARG A 3 3.33 44.41 66.61
CA ARG A 3 4.55 43.70 67.05
C ARG A 3 4.19 42.47 67.92
N ILE A 4 4.97 41.38 67.78
CA ILE A 4 5.65 40.51 68.79
C ILE A 4 4.77 39.97 69.96
N PRO A 5 4.78 38.66 70.39
CA PRO A 5 6.01 38.03 70.89
C PRO A 5 6.24 36.51 70.78
N PHE A 6 7.52 36.17 70.95
CA PHE A 6 8.04 34.92 71.50
C PHE A 6 7.40 34.62 72.86
N GLY A 7 6.95 33.38 73.06
CA GLY A 7 6.46 32.88 74.34
C GLY A 7 7.11 31.53 74.64
N SER A 8 8.07 31.55 75.55
CA SER A 8 8.67 30.40 76.21
C SER A 8 7.93 30.07 77.51
N VAL A 9 8.03 28.79 77.90
CA VAL A 9 7.89 28.21 79.26
C VAL A 9 6.48 27.82 79.73
N GLY A 10 6.31 26.51 79.90
CA GLY A 10 5.34 25.87 80.79
C GLY A 10 5.99 24.64 81.42
N PHE A 11 7.00 24.86 82.27
CA PHE A 11 7.55 23.87 83.20
C PHE A 11 6.47 23.54 84.24
N ALA A 12 6.07 22.26 84.35
CA ALA A 12 5.43 21.73 85.54
C ALA A 12 6.48 20.94 86.32
N LEU A 13 7.04 21.60 87.33
CA LEU A 13 7.89 21.01 88.35
C LEU A 13 6.99 20.30 89.37
N ALA A 14 7.05 18.98 89.42
CA ALA A 14 6.66 18.22 90.61
C ALA A 14 7.87 17.38 91.01
N ALA A 15 8.54 17.85 92.06
CA ALA A 15 9.67 17.19 92.69
C ALA A 15 9.23 15.85 93.29
N ALA A 16 9.90 14.77 92.91
CA ALA A 16 9.97 13.56 93.70
C ALA A 16 11.45 13.27 93.99
N LEU A 17 11.76 13.47 95.25
CA LEU A 17 13.00 13.22 95.96
C LEU A 17 13.33 11.71 95.94
N PHE A 18 14.43 11.31 95.33
CA PHE A 18 15.20 10.10 95.68
C PHE A 18 16.68 10.45 95.48
N ALA A 19 17.38 10.81 96.55
CA ALA A 19 18.21 9.90 97.34
C ALA A 19 19.42 9.40 96.54
N ALA A 20 20.59 9.93 96.90
CA ALA A 20 21.88 9.34 96.58
C ALA A 20 21.90 7.87 97.06
N GLY A 21 21.95 6.95 96.10
CA GLY A 21 22.33 5.57 96.31
C GLY A 21 23.63 5.31 95.54
N CYS A 22 24.73 5.11 96.27
CA CYS A 22 25.90 4.44 95.73
C CYS A 22 25.65 2.93 95.73
N GLY A 23 26.17 2.24 94.70
CA GLY A 23 26.10 0.79 94.50
C GLY A 23 24.93 0.43 93.59
N ASP A 24 25.02 -0.47 92.62
CA ASP A 24 26.04 -1.42 92.19
C ASP A 24 25.58 -1.88 90.78
N SER A 25 26.55 -2.32 89.98
CA SER A 25 26.50 -3.08 88.73
C SER A 25 25.15 -3.56 88.14
N THR A 26 25.11 -3.52 86.80
CA THR A 26 24.43 -4.52 85.95
C THR A 26 22.89 -4.51 85.90
N GLY A 27 22.30 -3.53 85.20
CA GLY A 27 21.31 -3.96 84.20
C GLY A 27 22.07 -4.78 83.16
N PRO A 28 21.55 -5.88 82.57
CA PRO A 28 22.34 -6.64 81.62
C PRO A 28 22.70 -5.70 80.46
N ASP A 29 23.95 -5.21 80.45
CA ASP A 29 24.55 -4.57 79.30
C ASP A 29 24.39 -5.60 78.21
N GLY A 30 23.46 -5.30 77.30
CA GLY A 30 23.16 -6.21 76.21
C GLY A 30 24.44 -6.63 75.55
N ALA A 31 24.63 -7.94 75.35
CA ALA A 31 25.85 -8.45 74.75
C ALA A 31 26.16 -7.65 73.47
N PRO A 32 27.42 -7.21 73.28
CA PRO A 32 27.76 -6.36 72.16
C PRO A 32 27.46 -7.07 70.84
N THR A 33 27.08 -6.30 69.83
CA THR A 33 26.68 -6.80 68.50
C THR A 33 27.71 -6.39 67.46
N ASP A 34 28.11 -7.32 66.60
CA ASP A 34 28.93 -6.99 65.44
C ASP A 34 28.01 -6.49 64.33
N LEU A 35 28.30 -5.31 63.79
CA LEU A 35 27.56 -4.73 62.67
C LEU A 35 28.43 -4.70 61.41
N THR A 36 27.94 -5.32 60.35
CA THR A 36 28.54 -5.27 59.02
C THR A 36 27.71 -4.34 58.13
N VAL A 37 28.32 -3.29 57.60
CA VAL A 37 27.66 -2.35 56.67
C VAL A 37 28.23 -2.52 55.28
N ARG A 38 27.37 -2.84 54.30
CA ARG A 38 27.76 -2.98 52.90
C ARG A 38 27.48 -1.71 52.11
N VAL A 39 28.45 -1.18 51.39
CA VAL A 39 28.32 -0.06 50.46
C VAL A 39 28.50 -0.59 49.05
N TYR A 40 27.47 -0.48 48.22
CA TYR A 40 27.51 -1.04 46.87
C TYR A 40 26.65 -0.25 45.88
N VAL A 41 26.95 -0.40 44.60
CA VAL A 41 26.17 0.09 43.48
C VAL A 41 25.13 -0.95 43.12
N ASP A 42 23.86 -0.60 43.29
CA ASP A 42 22.70 -1.40 42.92
C ASP A 42 22.45 -1.25 41.42
N ALA A 43 23.02 -2.20 40.68
CA ALA A 43 23.09 -2.22 39.23
C ALA A 43 21.76 -2.62 38.57
N ASP A 44 20.99 -3.46 39.25
CA ASP A 44 19.77 -4.09 38.76
C ASP A 44 18.50 -3.52 39.43
N GLY A 45 18.66 -2.64 40.42
CA GLY A 45 17.55 -2.01 41.15
C GLY A 45 16.82 -2.99 42.08
N SER A 46 17.43 -4.12 42.41
CA SER A 46 16.80 -5.17 43.22
C SER A 46 16.62 -4.78 44.68
N GLY A 47 17.34 -3.76 45.16
CA GLY A 47 17.34 -3.38 46.57
C GLY A 47 18.05 -4.41 47.47
N THR A 48 18.79 -5.35 46.89
CA THR A 48 19.65 -6.33 47.60
C THR A 48 21.00 -6.43 46.88
N PHE A 49 22.04 -6.97 47.51
CA PHE A 49 23.34 -7.13 46.84
C PHE A 49 23.34 -8.43 46.04
N THR A 50 23.32 -8.34 44.71
CA THR A 50 23.28 -9.49 43.79
C THR A 50 24.59 -9.65 43.02
N ALA A 51 24.72 -10.74 42.24
CA ALA A 51 25.92 -11.04 41.46
C ALA A 51 26.24 -9.99 40.36
N GLY A 52 25.34 -9.05 40.08
CA GLY A 52 25.54 -7.95 39.12
C GLY A 52 25.96 -6.62 39.75
N ASP A 53 25.99 -6.53 41.08
CA ASP A 53 26.28 -5.31 41.82
C ASP A 53 27.77 -5.08 42.04
N LEU A 54 28.15 -3.81 42.14
CA LEU A 54 29.55 -3.42 42.31
C LEU A 54 29.82 -2.92 43.74
N PRO A 55 30.74 -3.54 44.49
CA PRO A 55 31.13 -3.03 45.81
C PRO A 55 31.82 -1.67 45.70
N VAL A 56 31.62 -0.81 46.71
CA VAL A 56 32.27 0.51 46.80
C VAL A 56 33.34 0.46 47.88
N SER A 57 34.62 0.47 47.47
CA SER A 57 35.76 0.52 48.37
C SER A 57 36.09 1.94 48.83
N GLY A 58 36.53 2.10 50.09
CA GLY A 58 37.07 3.34 50.62
C GLY A 58 36.03 4.34 51.11
N ALA A 59 34.75 3.98 51.11
CA ALA A 59 33.69 4.76 51.75
C ALA A 59 33.80 4.67 53.28
N THR A 60 33.88 5.82 53.95
CA THR A 60 33.78 5.90 55.42
C THR A 60 32.31 5.84 55.84
N VAL A 61 32.01 4.97 56.79
CA VAL A 61 30.72 4.83 57.47
C VAL A 61 30.90 5.26 58.92
N THR A 62 29.98 6.09 59.42
CA THR A 62 29.93 6.54 60.81
C THR A 62 28.65 6.02 61.45
N ALA A 63 28.77 5.31 62.57
CA ALA A 63 27.66 4.89 63.42
C ALA A 63 27.59 5.81 64.65
N THR A 64 26.49 6.54 64.81
CA THR A 64 26.25 7.46 65.93
C THR A 64 25.16 6.90 66.81
N ARG A 65 25.49 6.59 68.07
CA ARG A 65 24.54 6.09 69.07
C ARG A 65 23.61 7.20 69.57
N ASP A 66 22.49 6.83 70.16
CA ASP A 66 21.49 7.73 70.76
C ASP A 66 22.05 8.63 71.88
N ASP A 67 23.08 8.18 72.60
CA ASP A 67 23.85 8.98 73.56
C ASP A 67 24.82 10.00 72.93
N GLY A 68 24.93 10.00 71.59
CA GLY A 68 25.80 10.89 70.81
C GLY A 68 27.22 10.36 70.57
N THR A 69 27.60 9.21 71.13
CA THR A 69 28.91 8.58 70.86
C THR A 69 28.99 8.04 69.43
N THR A 70 30.19 8.06 68.84
CA THR A 70 30.39 7.65 67.44
C THR A 70 31.47 6.57 67.29
N ALA A 71 31.28 5.71 66.30
CA ALA A 71 32.28 4.78 65.78
C ALA A 71 32.38 4.96 64.26
N THR A 72 33.57 4.76 63.69
CA THR A 72 33.80 4.85 62.24
C THR A 72 34.49 3.61 61.69
N ALA A 73 34.14 3.24 60.46
CA ALA A 73 34.76 2.15 59.72
C ALA A 73 34.86 2.52 58.23
N THR A 74 35.89 2.02 57.54
CA THR A 74 36.06 2.23 56.09
C THR A 74 35.78 0.94 55.35
N SER A 75 35.01 1.02 54.27
CA SER A 75 34.68 -0.15 53.44
C SER A 75 35.90 -0.70 52.70
N ASP A 76 36.04 -2.02 52.73
CA ASP A 76 37.10 -2.77 52.06
C ASP A 76 36.87 -2.92 50.54
N ALA A 77 37.72 -3.72 49.87
CA ALA A 77 37.58 -4.01 48.43
C ALA A 77 36.28 -4.73 48.05
N GLN A 78 35.60 -5.36 49.02
CA GLN A 78 34.30 -6.00 48.85
C GLN A 78 33.14 -5.08 49.27
N GLY A 79 33.43 -3.80 49.55
CA GLY A 79 32.45 -2.80 49.94
C GLY A 79 31.92 -3.01 51.36
N VAL A 80 32.67 -3.68 52.23
CA VAL A 80 32.22 -4.04 53.58
C VAL A 80 32.95 -3.20 54.62
N ALA A 81 32.20 -2.52 55.49
CA ALA A 81 32.69 -1.82 56.67
C ALA A 81 32.21 -2.53 57.95
N GLU A 82 33.12 -2.93 58.82
CA GLU A 82 32.83 -3.73 60.02
C GLU A 82 32.95 -2.89 61.29
N PHE A 83 31.97 -3.05 62.19
CA PHE A 83 31.94 -2.45 63.52
C PHE A 83 31.88 -3.57 64.55
N PRO A 84 33.03 -4.02 65.09
CA PRO A 84 33.06 -5.07 66.08
C PRO A 84 32.56 -4.56 67.43
N ALA A 85 31.85 -5.42 68.14
CA ALA A 85 31.43 -5.23 69.53
C ALA A 85 30.72 -3.89 69.83
N LEU A 86 29.77 -3.47 69.00
CA LEU A 86 28.96 -2.28 69.28
C LEU A 86 28.08 -2.52 70.53
N PRO A 87 28.09 -1.62 71.52
CA PRO A 87 27.16 -1.67 72.65
C PRO A 87 25.69 -1.73 72.21
N ALA A 88 24.82 -2.38 72.99
CA ALA A 88 23.39 -2.42 72.69
C ALA A 88 22.79 -0.99 72.70
N GLY A 89 22.03 -0.62 71.68
CA GLY A 89 21.49 0.73 71.55
C GLY A 89 20.97 1.06 70.16
N THR A 90 20.43 2.26 69.99
CA THR A 90 19.97 2.73 68.68
C THR A 90 21.06 3.57 68.02
N TYR A 91 21.44 3.21 66.79
CA TYR A 91 22.48 3.88 66.01
C TYR A 91 21.90 4.51 64.75
N THR A 92 22.30 5.74 64.46
CA THR A 92 22.14 6.36 63.13
C THR A 92 23.43 6.15 62.36
N LEU A 93 23.35 5.51 61.19
CA LEU A 93 24.49 5.34 60.31
C LEU A 93 24.56 6.52 59.35
N SER A 94 25.74 6.91 58.89
CA SER A 94 25.93 7.89 57.80
C SER A 94 27.17 7.52 57.00
N THR A 95 27.29 8.00 55.77
CA THR A 95 28.48 7.76 54.94
C THR A 95 28.96 9.04 54.27
N THR A 96 30.29 9.16 54.09
CA THR A 96 30.93 10.23 53.30
C THR A 96 31.20 9.80 51.86
N ALA A 97 30.67 8.66 51.41
CA ALA A 97 30.76 8.25 50.02
C ALA A 97 30.09 9.31 49.13
N THR A 98 30.85 9.90 48.22
CA THR A 98 30.29 10.72 47.15
C THR A 98 29.79 9.79 46.05
N PRO A 99 28.48 9.76 45.74
CA PRO A 99 27.99 8.97 44.61
C PRO A 99 28.70 9.41 43.32
N PRO A 100 29.05 8.47 42.41
CA PRO A 100 29.51 8.81 41.07
C PRO A 100 28.52 9.74 40.36
N ALA A 101 29.00 10.53 39.40
CA ALA A 101 28.14 11.46 38.66
C ALA A 101 26.92 10.73 38.06
N GLY A 102 25.72 11.23 38.38
CA GLY A 102 24.47 10.63 37.91
C GLY A 102 23.94 9.45 38.72
N ALA A 103 24.64 9.05 39.79
CA ALA A 103 24.13 8.11 40.77
C ALA A 103 23.57 8.84 41.99
N VAL A 104 22.61 8.20 42.68
CA VAL A 104 22.05 8.67 43.94
C VAL A 104 22.10 7.56 44.96
N LEU A 105 22.41 7.93 46.20
CA LEU A 105 22.30 7.05 47.34
C LEU A 105 20.81 6.78 47.60
N ALA A 106 20.33 5.58 47.27
CA ALA A 106 18.93 5.19 47.29
C ALA A 106 18.41 4.86 48.71
N THR A 107 19.31 4.54 49.64
CA THR A 107 19.02 4.55 51.08
C THR A 107 19.05 5.97 51.62
N ALA A 108 18.24 6.28 52.64
CA ALA A 108 18.31 7.56 53.34
C ALA A 108 19.77 7.88 53.70
N ARG A 109 20.19 9.16 53.55
CA ARG A 109 21.57 9.60 53.89
C ARG A 109 22.01 9.17 55.29
N THR A 110 21.04 8.93 56.17
CA THR A 110 21.24 8.43 57.52
C THR A 110 20.28 7.28 57.89
N PRO A 111 20.56 6.00 57.56
CA PRO A 111 19.67 4.91 57.96
C PRO A 111 19.75 4.69 59.47
N LEU A 112 18.60 4.39 60.09
CA LEU A 112 18.51 4.03 61.50
C LEU A 112 18.71 2.52 61.64
N PHE A 113 19.58 2.13 62.55
CA PHE A 113 19.86 0.75 62.92
C PHE A 113 19.66 0.58 64.42
N THR A 114 19.00 -0.48 64.87
CA THR A 114 18.86 -0.78 66.30
C THR A 114 19.70 -2.02 66.62
N ALA A 115 20.77 -1.83 67.40
CA ALA A 115 21.55 -2.94 67.93
C ALA A 115 20.77 -3.55 69.09
N THR A 116 20.25 -4.77 68.89
CA THR A 116 19.52 -5.49 69.93
C THR A 116 20.51 -6.36 70.72
N ALA A 117 20.37 -6.35 72.04
CA ALA A 117 21.17 -7.03 73.07
C ALA A 117 21.21 -8.57 72.99
N LEU A 118 21.48 -9.16 71.83
CA LEU A 118 21.34 -10.62 71.61
C LEU A 118 22.68 -11.35 71.44
N GLY A 119 23.78 -10.64 71.19
CA GLY A 119 25.02 -11.25 70.72
C GLY A 119 24.85 -11.84 69.31
N GLY A 120 25.75 -11.51 68.39
CA GLY A 120 25.69 -11.99 67.01
C GLY A 120 26.03 -10.90 65.98
N THR A 121 25.80 -11.23 64.70
CA THR A 121 26.13 -10.38 63.56
C THR A 121 24.86 -9.79 62.94
N ALA A 122 24.84 -8.48 62.76
CA ALA A 122 23.79 -7.75 62.04
C ALA A 122 24.34 -7.13 60.76
N THR A 123 23.48 -6.93 59.75
CA THR A 123 23.89 -6.34 58.47
C THR A 123 23.04 -5.12 58.10
N ALA A 124 23.67 -4.06 57.64
CA ALA A 124 23.03 -2.90 57.01
C ALA A 124 23.64 -2.63 55.62
N ALA A 125 22.98 -1.80 54.81
CA ALA A 125 23.50 -1.46 53.49
C ALA A 125 23.27 0.00 53.09
N PHE A 126 24.23 0.55 52.36
CA PHE A 126 24.15 1.80 51.60
C PHE A 126 24.14 1.46 50.12
N ARG A 127 23.06 1.80 49.41
CA ARG A 127 22.85 1.45 48.00
C ARG A 127 23.01 2.67 47.11
N VAL A 128 23.85 2.59 46.09
CA VAL A 128 24.06 3.64 45.09
C VAL A 128 23.38 3.21 43.79
N SER A 129 22.31 3.90 43.40
CA SER A 129 21.56 3.61 42.16
C SER A 129 21.93 4.62 41.08
N TYR A 130 22.13 4.16 39.84
CA TYR A 130 22.29 5.06 38.70
C TYR A 130 20.95 5.55 38.18
N PHE A 131 20.93 6.79 37.69
CA PHE A 131 19.88 7.21 36.80
C PHE A 131 20.28 7.00 35.35
N PRO A 132 19.74 5.97 34.67
CA PRO A 132 20.13 5.69 33.30
C PRO A 132 19.76 6.86 32.38
N GLY A 133 20.63 7.13 31.43
CA GLY A 133 20.34 7.96 30.27
C GLY A 133 19.92 7.10 29.08
N SER A 134 19.65 7.76 27.97
CA SER A 134 19.48 7.12 26.67
C SER A 134 20.37 7.79 25.62
N LEU A 135 20.68 7.05 24.58
CA LEU A 135 21.36 7.55 23.40
C LEU A 135 20.43 7.33 22.20
N THR A 136 20.10 8.40 21.49
CA THR A 136 19.43 8.35 20.20
C THR A 136 20.31 9.00 19.15
N GLY A 137 20.00 8.78 17.87
CA GLY A 137 20.73 9.43 16.80
C GLY A 137 20.16 9.15 15.43
N VAL A 138 20.79 9.77 14.43
CA VAL A 138 20.45 9.61 13.01
C VAL A 138 21.73 9.52 12.18
N LEU A 139 21.75 8.60 11.21
CA LEU A 139 22.77 8.51 10.16
C LEU A 139 22.18 9.01 8.83
N TYR A 140 22.76 10.06 8.27
CA TYR A 140 22.23 10.72 7.07
C TYR A 140 23.32 11.29 6.16
N ARG A 141 23.01 11.53 4.89
CA ARG A 141 23.83 12.30 3.96
C ARG A 141 23.21 13.68 3.81
N ASP A 142 24.01 14.68 4.15
CA ASP A 142 23.67 16.10 4.11
C ASP A 142 23.65 16.56 2.65
N GLU A 143 22.45 16.67 2.08
CA GLU A 143 22.25 17.01 0.66
C GLU A 143 22.29 18.52 0.43
N ASN A 144 21.90 19.31 1.43
CA ASN A 144 21.76 20.76 1.32
C ASN A 144 22.96 21.53 1.92
N GLY A 145 23.91 20.82 2.55
CA GLY A 145 25.16 21.35 3.08
C GLY A 145 24.99 22.19 4.35
N ASN A 146 23.86 22.12 5.04
CA ASN A 146 23.57 22.97 6.19
C ASN A 146 24.10 22.42 7.52
N ASN A 147 24.71 21.23 7.53
CA ASN A 147 25.23 20.54 8.71
C ASN A 147 24.15 20.21 9.77
N ALA A 148 22.87 20.23 9.41
CA ALA A 148 21.75 19.75 10.21
C ALA A 148 21.15 18.50 9.54
N PHE A 149 20.25 17.80 10.23
CA PHE A 149 19.46 16.73 9.61
C PHE A 149 18.07 17.28 9.32
N ASP A 150 17.72 17.32 8.05
CA ASP A 150 16.40 17.70 7.56
C ASP A 150 15.75 16.49 6.89
N ALA A 151 14.73 15.90 7.52
CA ALA A 151 14.10 14.67 7.05
C ALA A 151 13.61 14.75 5.58
N ASP A 152 13.18 15.94 5.15
CA ASP A 152 12.66 16.17 3.80
C ASP A 152 13.76 16.44 2.75
N ALA A 153 14.95 16.88 3.18
CA ALA A 153 16.04 17.23 2.26
C ALA A 153 17.14 16.16 2.22
N ASP A 154 17.46 15.55 3.36
CA ASP A 154 18.62 14.69 3.53
C ASP A 154 18.33 13.22 3.32
N LEU A 155 19.31 12.49 2.80
CA LEU A 155 19.18 11.07 2.58
C LEU A 155 19.48 10.32 3.87
N ALA A 156 18.44 9.81 4.53
CA ALA A 156 18.58 8.87 5.62
C ALA A 156 19.28 7.57 5.18
N ALA A 157 20.03 6.95 6.09
CA ALA A 157 20.66 5.66 5.85
C ALA A 157 19.87 4.52 6.50
N PRO A 158 18.93 3.84 5.80
CA PRO A 158 18.15 2.76 6.38
C PRO A 158 18.92 1.44 6.50
N GLY A 159 18.63 0.68 7.55
CA GLY A 159 19.12 -0.70 7.72
C GLY A 159 20.61 -0.83 7.98
N ILE A 160 21.31 0.25 8.32
CA ILE A 160 22.73 0.22 8.67
C ILE A 160 22.89 -0.38 10.07
N PRO A 161 23.69 -1.45 10.24
CA PRO A 161 24.03 -1.98 11.55
C PRO A 161 24.74 -0.93 12.42
N VAL A 162 24.31 -0.81 13.68
CA VAL A 162 24.87 0.11 14.66
C VAL A 162 25.24 -0.68 15.91
N GLU A 163 26.50 -0.61 16.31
CA GLU A 163 27.04 -1.33 17.46
C GLU A 163 27.52 -0.33 18.53
N LEU A 164 27.19 -0.60 19.79
CA LEU A 164 27.57 0.22 20.92
C LEU A 164 28.66 -0.47 21.74
N PHE A 165 29.72 0.26 22.06
CA PHE A 165 30.84 -0.16 22.91
C PHE A 165 30.96 0.77 24.11
N ALA A 166 31.32 0.23 25.27
CA ALA A 166 31.67 1.05 26.42
C ALA A 166 33.06 1.69 26.23
N GLY A 167 33.22 2.95 26.65
CA GLY A 167 34.49 3.67 26.54
C GLY A 167 34.72 4.34 25.18
N THR A 168 36.00 4.59 24.87
CA THR A 168 36.45 5.43 23.74
C THR A 168 36.94 4.64 22.53
N SER A 169 36.73 3.31 22.52
CA SER A 169 37.19 2.43 21.45
C SER A 169 36.11 1.42 21.06
N ALA A 170 35.99 1.16 19.75
CA ALA A 170 35.14 0.10 19.21
C ALA A 170 35.90 -1.24 19.14
N SER A 171 36.43 -1.69 20.28
CA SER A 171 37.18 -2.95 20.41
C SER A 171 36.47 -3.92 21.36
N GLY A 172 36.66 -5.23 21.15
CA GLY A 172 35.98 -6.28 21.92
C GLY A 172 34.57 -6.56 21.43
N THR A 173 33.72 -7.11 22.32
CA THR A 173 32.32 -7.43 22.04
C THR A 173 31.44 -6.20 22.29
N PRO A 174 30.51 -5.84 21.37
CA PRO A 174 29.59 -4.75 21.62
C PRO A 174 28.67 -5.06 22.80
N ILE A 175 28.35 -4.04 23.59
CA ILE A 175 27.42 -4.16 24.73
C ILE A 175 25.95 -4.14 24.28
N SER A 176 25.69 -3.63 23.08
CA SER A 176 24.37 -3.62 22.45
C SER A 176 24.52 -3.39 20.95
N THR A 177 23.52 -3.84 20.17
CA THR A 177 23.47 -3.67 18.72
C THR A 177 22.06 -3.31 18.29
N THR A 178 21.92 -2.49 17.26
CA THR A 178 20.65 -2.15 16.62
C THR A 178 20.87 -1.91 15.12
N SER A 179 19.84 -1.49 14.39
CA SER A 179 19.95 -1.03 13.01
C SER A 179 19.19 0.26 12.83
N THR A 180 19.64 1.09 11.90
CA THR A 180 18.94 2.34 11.60
C THR A 180 17.57 2.08 10.96
N THR A 181 16.57 2.88 11.33
CA THR A 181 15.21 2.81 10.78
C THR A 181 15.14 3.33 9.33
N ALA A 182 13.96 3.31 8.70
CA ALA A 182 13.74 3.94 7.39
C ALA A 182 14.08 5.44 7.36
N ALA A 183 13.98 6.12 8.51
CA ALA A 183 14.37 7.52 8.69
C ALA A 183 15.84 7.70 9.10
N GLY A 184 16.63 6.61 9.14
CA GLY A 184 18.05 6.64 9.50
C GLY A 184 18.31 6.70 11.02
N GLU A 185 17.26 6.59 11.83
CA GLU A 185 17.33 6.77 13.29
C GLU A 185 17.75 5.50 14.02
N PHE A 186 18.40 5.63 15.18
CA PHE A 186 18.73 4.52 16.07
C PHE A 186 18.61 4.93 17.54
N GLN A 187 18.41 3.97 18.44
CA GLN A 187 18.29 4.23 19.87
C GLN A 187 18.88 3.10 20.73
N PHE A 188 19.47 3.50 21.86
CA PHE A 188 19.90 2.66 22.98
C PHE A 188 19.34 3.24 24.28
N ASN A 189 18.60 2.41 25.03
CA ASN A 189 17.93 2.81 26.27
C ASN A 189 18.65 2.21 27.49
N GLY A 190 18.39 2.77 28.68
CA GLY A 190 18.89 2.19 29.93
C GLY A 190 20.40 2.27 30.10
N LEU A 191 21.07 3.24 29.46
CA LEU A 191 22.52 3.34 29.48
C LEU A 191 23.01 4.00 30.77
N ARG A 192 24.05 3.43 31.38
CA ARG A 192 24.72 4.09 32.50
C ARG A 192 25.34 5.41 32.02
N PRO A 193 25.35 6.48 32.84
CA PRO A 193 26.08 7.68 32.51
C PRO A 193 27.56 7.38 32.26
N GLY A 194 28.13 7.92 31.18
CA GLY A 194 29.50 7.62 30.80
C GLY A 194 29.78 7.79 29.32
N THR A 195 31.03 7.53 28.92
CA THR A 195 31.48 7.61 27.54
C THR A 195 31.29 6.27 26.82
N TYR A 196 30.79 6.35 25.59
CA TYR A 196 30.52 5.22 24.70
C TYR A 196 31.04 5.51 23.31
N THR A 197 31.27 4.44 22.54
CA THR A 197 31.62 4.52 21.12
C THR A 197 30.55 3.80 20.29
N VAL A 198 30.01 4.49 19.30
CA VAL A 198 29.02 3.97 18.33
C VAL A 198 29.73 3.65 17.03
N ARG A 199 29.65 2.41 16.55
CA ARG A 199 30.23 1.99 15.27
C ARG A 199 29.12 1.71 14.25
N PHE A 200 29.24 2.32 13.07
CA PHE A 200 28.32 2.13 11.94
C PHE A 200 28.91 1.15 10.91
N GLY A 201 28.17 0.07 10.61
CA GLY A 201 28.51 -0.92 9.60
C GLY A 201 28.05 -0.51 8.19
N VAL A 202 28.65 0.54 7.63
CA VAL A 202 28.27 1.05 6.30
C VAL A 202 28.78 0.16 5.15
N PRO A 203 28.03 0.03 4.05
CA PRO A 203 28.45 -0.76 2.89
C PRO A 203 29.64 -0.12 2.14
N ALA A 204 30.29 -0.91 1.28
CA ALA A 204 31.38 -0.42 0.43
C ALA A 204 30.93 0.77 -0.43
N GLY A 205 31.78 1.81 -0.51
CA GLY A 205 31.48 3.04 -1.24
C GLY A 205 30.69 4.08 -0.44
N VAL A 206 30.31 3.79 0.81
CA VAL A 206 29.75 4.74 1.78
C VAL A 206 30.77 4.98 2.89
N ASN A 207 31.00 6.25 3.27
CA ASN A 207 31.94 6.62 4.32
C ASN A 207 31.26 7.50 5.37
N VAL A 208 31.39 7.17 6.65
CA VAL A 208 30.94 8.04 7.74
C VAL A 208 31.94 9.18 7.94
N VAL A 209 31.45 10.42 7.93
CA VAL A 209 32.24 11.62 8.17
C VAL A 209 32.79 11.58 9.59
N GLY A 210 34.10 11.73 9.74
CA GLY A 210 34.78 11.58 11.04
C GLY A 210 35.07 10.12 11.43
N GLY A 211 34.83 9.16 10.52
CA GLY A 211 35.13 7.74 10.72
C GLY A 211 33.90 6.92 11.15
N ALA A 212 33.96 5.61 10.91
CA ALA A 212 32.85 4.71 11.20
C ALA A 212 32.54 4.57 12.71
N ALA A 213 33.48 4.92 13.59
CA ALA A 213 33.31 4.89 15.05
C ALA A 213 33.27 6.31 15.62
N GLN A 214 32.21 6.65 16.33
CA GLN A 214 31.95 7.98 16.91
C GLN A 214 31.84 7.88 18.44
N THR A 215 32.57 8.73 19.16
CA THR A 215 32.54 8.76 20.64
C THR A 215 31.48 9.74 21.14
N VAL A 216 30.72 9.36 22.17
CA VAL A 216 29.64 10.16 22.78
C VAL A 216 29.59 9.97 24.29
N THR A 217 29.21 11.01 25.04
CA THR A 217 29.00 10.92 26.49
C THR A 217 27.51 10.97 26.81
N VAL A 218 27.01 9.94 27.48
CA VAL A 218 25.63 9.82 27.95
C VAL A 218 25.50 10.47 29.33
N ALA A 219 24.58 11.42 29.45
CA ALA A 219 24.25 12.09 30.70
C ALA A 219 23.22 11.31 31.52
N PRO A 220 23.20 11.44 32.86
CA PRO A 220 22.15 10.83 33.70
C PRO A 220 20.77 11.42 33.43
N THR A 221 19.73 10.58 33.49
CA THR A 221 18.31 10.94 33.22
C THR A 221 18.02 11.61 31.87
N GLY A 222 19.04 11.81 31.03
CA GLY A 222 18.96 12.59 29.81
C GLY A 222 18.97 11.72 28.55
N THR A 223 18.53 12.32 27.45
CA THR A 223 18.67 11.75 26.11
C THR A 223 19.81 12.46 25.39
N THR A 224 20.90 11.74 25.13
CA THR A 224 21.97 12.24 24.28
C THR A 224 21.63 11.96 22.82
N VAL A 225 21.86 12.94 21.94
CA VAL A 225 21.58 12.83 20.50
C VAL A 225 22.89 12.81 19.70
N LEU A 226 23.14 11.75 18.92
CA LEU A 226 24.26 11.64 17.99
C LEU A 226 23.79 11.83 16.54
N ARG A 227 24.28 12.88 15.87
CA ARG A 227 24.01 13.13 14.45
C ARG A 227 25.25 12.74 13.64
N ALA A 228 25.21 11.57 13.00
CA ALA A 228 26.29 11.06 12.18
C ALA A 228 26.01 11.32 10.70
N ARG A 229 27.02 11.78 9.97
CA ARG A 229 26.90 12.05 8.52
C ARG A 229 27.64 11.00 7.71
N PHE A 230 27.16 10.69 6.51
CA PHE A 230 27.90 9.88 5.55
C PHE A 230 28.05 10.57 4.19
N THR A 231 29.01 10.10 3.41
CA THR A 231 29.24 10.46 2.01
C THR A 231 29.27 9.21 1.14
N GLY A 232 29.12 9.37 -0.18
CA GLY A 232 29.08 8.27 -1.13
C GLY A 232 27.65 7.80 -1.47
N ASN A 233 27.56 6.78 -2.33
CA ASN A 233 26.31 6.35 -2.96
C ASN A 233 25.68 5.20 -2.18
N LEU A 234 24.77 5.53 -1.26
CA LEU A 234 23.97 4.54 -0.55
C LEU A 234 22.88 3.99 -1.47
N ARG A 235 22.82 2.65 -1.55
CA ARG A 235 21.74 1.95 -2.27
C ARG A 235 20.49 1.95 -1.40
N ILE A 236 19.38 2.38 -1.98
CA ILE A 236 18.08 2.41 -1.31
C ILE A 236 17.02 1.67 -2.14
N PRO A 237 15.95 1.15 -1.52
CA PRO A 237 14.83 0.57 -2.25
C PRO A 237 14.13 1.59 -3.15
N ILE A 238 13.60 1.14 -4.28
CA ILE A 238 12.93 2.00 -5.26
C ILE A 238 11.74 2.74 -4.63
N ALA A 239 10.96 2.09 -3.76
CA ALA A 239 9.86 2.77 -3.07
C ALA A 239 10.32 4.00 -2.28
N GLN A 240 11.48 3.92 -1.61
CA GLN A 240 12.05 5.07 -0.90
C GLN A 240 12.61 6.11 -1.85
N ALA A 241 13.26 5.68 -2.93
CA ALA A 241 13.77 6.59 -3.96
C ALA A 241 12.65 7.47 -4.55
N ARG A 242 11.46 6.90 -4.77
CA ARG A 242 10.29 7.63 -5.28
C ARG A 242 9.77 8.72 -4.34
N MET A 243 10.00 8.58 -3.03
CA MET A 243 9.57 9.55 -2.02
C MET A 243 10.56 10.68 -1.83
N ARG A 244 11.73 10.63 -2.49
CA ARG A 244 12.76 11.67 -2.34
C ARG A 244 12.35 12.95 -3.04
N ALA A 245 12.79 14.07 -2.49
CA ALA A 245 12.61 15.37 -3.10
C ALA A 245 13.21 15.43 -4.52
N ALA A 246 12.63 16.27 -5.35
CA ALA A 246 13.16 16.51 -6.69
C ALA A 246 14.62 16.97 -6.59
N ASN A 247 15.45 16.46 -7.52
CA ASN A 247 16.88 16.66 -7.61
C ASN A 247 17.76 15.93 -6.57
N SER A 248 17.18 15.21 -5.60
CA SER A 248 17.98 14.32 -4.74
C SER A 248 18.61 13.20 -5.58
N VAL A 249 19.92 12.97 -5.41
CA VAL A 249 20.64 11.90 -6.12
C VAL A 249 20.45 10.59 -5.40
N VAL A 250 19.82 9.62 -6.05
CA VAL A 250 19.57 8.28 -5.50
C VAL A 250 20.39 7.24 -6.24
N THR A 251 20.69 6.13 -5.54
CA THR A 251 21.20 4.91 -6.17
C THR A 251 20.23 3.77 -5.87
N VAL A 252 19.72 3.13 -6.91
CA VAL A 252 18.78 2.00 -6.83
C VAL A 252 19.31 0.83 -7.66
N GLU A 253 18.88 -0.38 -7.31
CA GLU A 253 19.13 -1.59 -8.10
C GLU A 253 17.81 -2.29 -8.39
N GLY A 254 17.72 -2.93 -9.55
CA GLY A 254 16.52 -3.68 -9.90
C GLY A 254 16.68 -4.41 -11.23
N VAL A 255 15.58 -5.02 -11.66
CA VAL A 255 15.46 -5.68 -12.97
C VAL A 255 14.69 -4.79 -13.92
N VAL A 256 15.17 -4.69 -15.16
CA VAL A 256 14.51 -3.93 -16.22
C VAL A 256 13.23 -4.66 -16.64
N THR A 257 12.07 -4.04 -16.41
CA THR A 257 10.73 -4.61 -16.73
C THR A 257 10.16 -4.15 -18.05
N ALA A 258 10.66 -3.03 -18.57
CA ALA A 258 10.48 -2.58 -19.95
C ALA A 258 11.78 -1.92 -20.42
N GLY A 259 12.45 -2.53 -21.40
CA GLY A 259 13.75 -2.10 -21.90
C GLY A 259 13.68 -0.89 -22.84
N ARG A 260 14.87 -0.35 -23.16
CA ARG A 260 15.00 0.72 -24.14
C ARG A 260 14.40 0.31 -25.48
N GLY A 261 13.57 1.17 -26.05
CA GLY A 261 12.91 0.92 -27.33
C GLY A 261 11.66 0.02 -27.25
N GLN A 262 11.30 -0.52 -26.08
CA GLN A 262 10.02 -1.22 -25.92
C GLN A 262 8.84 -0.25 -25.80
N LEU A 263 9.04 0.85 -25.09
CA LEU A 263 8.05 1.92 -24.97
C LEU A 263 8.57 3.18 -25.68
N GLN A 264 9.75 3.67 -25.29
CA GLN A 264 10.42 4.77 -25.98
C GLN A 264 11.94 4.53 -26.04
N ALA A 265 12.63 5.22 -26.95
CA ALA A 265 14.07 5.01 -27.18
C ALA A 265 14.97 5.50 -26.03
N ARG A 266 14.47 6.45 -25.23
CA ARG A 266 15.23 7.17 -24.20
C ARG A 266 14.83 6.82 -22.77
N ASN A 267 13.89 5.90 -22.57
CA ASN A 267 13.53 5.44 -21.24
C ASN A 267 13.54 3.93 -21.16
N PHE A 268 13.64 3.44 -19.93
CA PHE A 268 13.35 2.07 -19.55
C PHE A 268 12.74 2.10 -18.15
N TYR A 269 12.13 0.99 -17.73
CA TYR A 269 11.56 0.84 -16.40
C TYR A 269 12.34 -0.18 -15.60
N LEU A 270 12.64 0.17 -14.36
CA LEU A 270 13.38 -0.63 -13.40
C LEU A 270 12.45 -0.99 -12.25
N GLN A 271 12.50 -2.25 -11.80
CA GLN A 271 11.69 -2.71 -10.68
C GLN A 271 12.50 -3.57 -9.70
N ASP A 272 12.27 -3.34 -8.41
CA ASP A 272 12.73 -4.18 -7.31
C ASP A 272 11.54 -4.76 -6.54
N ALA A 273 11.78 -5.39 -5.39
CA ALA A 273 10.71 -5.97 -4.57
C ALA A 273 9.76 -4.91 -3.96
N THR A 274 10.17 -3.65 -3.90
CA THR A 274 9.46 -2.56 -3.22
C THR A 274 8.70 -1.65 -4.18
N GLY A 275 9.16 -1.50 -5.42
CA GLY A 275 8.51 -0.62 -6.38
C GLY A 275 9.18 -0.61 -7.75
N GLY A 276 8.60 0.20 -8.64
CA GLY A 276 9.16 0.43 -9.98
C GLY A 276 9.36 1.92 -10.24
N ILE A 277 10.32 2.25 -11.11
CA ILE A 277 10.63 3.63 -11.46
C ILE A 277 11.08 3.72 -12.91
N GLN A 278 10.64 4.78 -13.57
CA GLN A 278 11.13 5.11 -14.90
C GLN A 278 12.55 5.67 -14.79
N VAL A 279 13.43 5.28 -15.72
CA VAL A 279 14.74 5.88 -15.90
C VAL A 279 14.76 6.57 -17.25
N PHE A 280 14.95 7.90 -17.25
CA PHE A 280 15.03 8.71 -18.45
C PHE A 280 16.48 9.09 -18.76
N LEU A 281 16.96 8.60 -19.89
CA LEU A 281 18.34 8.76 -20.31
C LEU A 281 18.57 10.08 -21.07
N PRO A 282 19.73 10.73 -20.89
CA PRO A 282 20.11 11.89 -21.69
C PRO A 282 20.24 11.53 -23.18
N SER A 283 20.14 12.54 -24.05
CA SER A 283 20.35 12.35 -25.48
C SER A 283 21.76 11.79 -25.74
N GLY A 284 21.88 10.84 -26.67
CA GLY A 284 23.16 10.18 -27.00
C GLY A 284 23.64 9.13 -25.98
N SER A 285 22.86 8.79 -24.95
CA SER A 285 23.24 7.75 -23.98
C SER A 285 23.47 6.38 -24.64
N THR A 286 24.62 5.78 -24.33
CA THR A 286 25.03 4.43 -24.75
C THR A 286 24.64 3.33 -23.74
N ALA A 287 23.97 3.69 -22.64
CA ALA A 287 23.59 2.75 -21.59
C ALA A 287 22.68 1.63 -22.14
N GLN A 288 23.11 0.38 -21.99
CA GLN A 288 22.29 -0.79 -22.34
C GLN A 288 21.36 -1.10 -21.16
N ALA A 289 20.07 -1.32 -21.46
CA ALA A 289 19.05 -1.72 -20.50
C ALA A 289 17.95 -2.49 -21.26
N ALA A 290 18.25 -3.75 -21.56
CA ALA A 290 17.32 -4.67 -22.20
C ALA A 290 16.36 -5.27 -21.16
N LEU A 291 15.21 -5.76 -21.63
CA LEU A 291 14.26 -6.47 -20.77
C LEU A 291 14.96 -7.63 -20.05
N GLY A 292 14.84 -7.67 -18.72
CA GLY A 292 15.46 -8.70 -17.88
C GLY A 292 16.89 -8.39 -17.43
N ASP A 293 17.53 -7.32 -17.88
CA ASP A 293 18.83 -6.92 -17.34
C ASP A 293 18.70 -6.53 -15.85
N SER A 294 19.66 -6.93 -15.03
CA SER A 294 19.83 -6.42 -13.67
C SER A 294 20.76 -5.22 -13.73
N VAL A 295 20.33 -4.06 -13.25
CA VAL A 295 21.12 -2.82 -13.35
C VAL A 295 21.15 -2.07 -12.02
N ARG A 296 22.24 -1.34 -11.80
CA ARG A 296 22.35 -0.27 -10.80
C ARG A 296 22.21 1.06 -11.49
N VAL A 297 21.31 1.90 -11.00
CA VAL A 297 21.07 3.24 -11.54
C VAL A 297 21.36 4.27 -10.47
N THR A 298 22.23 5.23 -10.79
CA THR A 298 22.48 6.42 -9.97
C THR A 298 22.06 7.65 -10.72
N GLY A 299 21.27 8.53 -10.11
CA GLY A 299 20.92 9.81 -10.72
C GLY A 299 19.89 10.61 -9.90
N PRO A 300 19.64 11.87 -10.28
CA PRO A 300 18.64 12.71 -9.64
C PRO A 300 17.20 12.23 -9.85
N ILE A 301 16.37 12.37 -8.80
CA ILE A 301 14.91 12.24 -8.91
C ILE A 301 14.32 13.43 -9.64
N GLY A 302 13.33 13.18 -10.50
CA GLY A 302 12.51 14.20 -11.11
C GLY A 302 11.14 13.67 -11.48
N ALA A 303 10.34 14.50 -12.14
CA ALA A 303 9.03 14.10 -12.63
C ALA A 303 8.76 14.71 -14.00
N PHE A 304 8.01 13.99 -14.84
CA PHE A 304 7.55 14.49 -16.13
C PHE A 304 6.11 14.05 -16.37
N ASN A 305 5.22 15.02 -16.65
CA ASN A 305 3.76 14.80 -16.74
C ASN A 305 3.18 14.08 -15.51
N GLY A 306 3.77 14.28 -14.33
CA GLY A 306 3.35 13.63 -13.08
C GLY A 306 3.98 12.27 -12.80
N GLU A 307 4.71 11.67 -13.74
CA GLU A 307 5.40 10.38 -13.52
C GLU A 307 6.76 10.60 -12.88
N VAL A 308 7.01 9.96 -11.74
CA VAL A 308 8.31 10.05 -11.03
C VAL A 308 9.34 9.19 -11.73
N GLN A 309 10.50 9.79 -12.02
CA GLN A 309 11.57 9.19 -12.79
C GLN A 309 12.96 9.57 -12.27
N ILE A 310 13.96 8.74 -12.56
CA ILE A 310 15.38 9.11 -12.44
C ILE A 310 15.81 9.74 -13.75
N GLN A 311 16.31 10.98 -13.71
CA GLN A 311 16.67 11.73 -14.92
C GLN A 311 17.87 12.65 -14.68
N THR A 312 18.60 12.97 -15.76
CA THR A 312 19.71 13.92 -15.68
C THR A 312 19.15 15.30 -15.38
N THR A 313 19.66 15.96 -14.34
CA THR A 313 19.32 17.35 -13.98
C THR A 313 20.60 18.15 -13.72
N ALA A 314 20.46 19.39 -13.28
CA ALA A 314 21.61 20.19 -12.83
C ALA A 314 22.38 19.54 -11.67
N SER A 315 21.72 18.68 -10.88
CA SER A 315 22.34 17.97 -9.75
C SER A 315 23.18 16.76 -10.15
N GLY A 316 23.13 16.32 -11.42
CA GLY A 316 24.01 15.27 -11.92
C GLY A 316 23.45 14.43 -13.06
N PRO A 317 24.30 13.59 -13.67
CA PRO A 317 23.91 12.68 -14.74
C PRO A 317 23.22 11.41 -14.21
N VAL A 318 22.44 10.76 -15.07
CA VAL A 318 22.06 9.36 -14.89
C VAL A 318 23.20 8.45 -15.31
N ILE A 319 23.62 7.57 -14.41
CA ILE A 319 24.62 6.54 -14.61
C ILE A 319 23.93 5.18 -14.47
N VAL A 320 24.12 4.31 -15.45
CA VAL A 320 23.59 2.94 -15.45
C VAL A 320 24.77 1.98 -15.52
N GLU A 321 24.85 1.10 -14.53
CA GLU A 321 25.84 0.03 -14.45
C GLU A 321 25.10 -1.31 -14.63
N ASN A 322 25.55 -2.11 -15.60
CA ASN A 322 24.99 -3.43 -15.85
C ASN A 322 25.58 -4.44 -14.85
N LEU A 323 24.71 -5.13 -14.12
CA LEU A 323 25.07 -6.15 -13.12
C LEU A 323 24.91 -7.58 -13.66
N GLY A 324 24.48 -7.73 -14.91
CA GLY A 324 24.21 -9.00 -15.58
C GLY A 324 22.72 -9.18 -15.87
N THR A 325 22.28 -10.44 -15.85
CA THR A 325 20.88 -10.81 -16.11
C THR A 325 20.12 -11.00 -14.79
N GLY A 326 18.86 -10.59 -14.79
CA GLY A 326 17.90 -10.80 -13.73
C GLY A 326 16.67 -11.55 -14.25
N THR A 327 15.77 -11.91 -13.33
CA THR A 327 14.47 -12.48 -13.69
C THR A 327 13.42 -11.38 -13.69
N VAL A 328 12.73 -11.19 -14.80
CA VAL A 328 11.62 -10.24 -14.88
C VAL A 328 10.56 -10.69 -13.87
N PRO A 329 10.14 -9.83 -12.91
CA PRO A 329 9.12 -10.18 -11.94
C PRO A 329 7.80 -10.51 -12.65
N ALA A 330 7.06 -11.48 -12.11
CA ALA A 330 5.73 -11.78 -12.61
C ALA A 330 4.83 -10.53 -12.50
N PRO A 331 3.96 -10.25 -13.49
CA PRO A 331 3.05 -9.11 -13.42
C PRO A 331 2.15 -9.19 -12.19
N ARG A 332 2.03 -8.08 -11.46
CA ARG A 332 1.10 -7.99 -10.34
C ARG A 332 -0.33 -7.83 -10.86
N SER A 333 -1.23 -8.75 -10.51
CA SER A 333 -2.67 -8.58 -10.81
C SER A 333 -3.26 -7.49 -9.93
N ILE A 334 -3.97 -6.53 -10.53
CA ILE A 334 -4.57 -5.38 -9.84
C ILE A 334 -5.98 -5.09 -10.38
N ASP A 335 -6.80 -4.43 -9.57
CA ASP A 335 -8.16 -4.02 -9.92
C ASP A 335 -8.29 -2.55 -10.33
N GLY A 336 -9.49 -2.15 -10.78
CA GLY A 336 -9.79 -0.78 -11.20
C GLY A 336 -9.49 0.29 -10.13
N PRO A 337 -9.95 0.15 -8.88
CA PRO A 337 -9.59 1.06 -7.80
C PRO A 337 -8.08 1.24 -7.59
N GLN A 338 -7.30 0.15 -7.64
CA GLN A 338 -5.84 0.22 -7.51
C GLN A 338 -5.17 0.94 -8.68
N VAL A 339 -5.71 0.79 -9.90
CA VAL A 339 -5.28 1.58 -11.08
C VAL A 339 -5.55 3.07 -10.85
N MET A 340 -6.75 3.42 -10.37
CA MET A 340 -7.16 4.82 -10.14
C MET A 340 -6.38 5.49 -9.01
N ALA A 341 -5.92 4.72 -8.03
CA ALA A 341 -5.12 5.20 -6.90
C ALA A 341 -3.61 5.25 -7.18
N PHE A 342 -3.15 4.89 -8.38
CA PHE A 342 -1.73 4.84 -8.76
C PHE A 342 -0.87 3.94 -7.83
N THR A 343 -1.48 2.95 -7.18
CA THR A 343 -0.85 2.20 -6.07
C THR A 343 0.48 1.54 -6.46
N TYR A 344 0.60 1.14 -7.72
CA TYR A 344 1.75 0.41 -8.25
C TYR A 344 2.43 1.13 -9.41
N GLU A 345 2.44 2.46 -9.40
CA GLU A 345 3.14 3.27 -10.41
C GLU A 345 4.60 2.80 -10.62
N GLY A 346 5.00 2.71 -11.88
CA GLY A 346 6.30 2.23 -12.34
C GLY A 346 6.47 0.70 -12.35
N GLN A 347 5.53 -0.07 -11.79
CA GLN A 347 5.61 -1.54 -11.73
C GLN A 347 4.94 -2.20 -12.93
N LEU A 348 5.37 -3.43 -13.26
CA LEU A 348 4.71 -4.32 -14.19
C LEU A 348 3.45 -4.92 -13.55
N VAL A 349 2.29 -4.61 -14.13
CA VAL A 349 0.98 -5.02 -13.63
C VAL A 349 0.16 -5.71 -14.72
N ARG A 350 -0.86 -6.46 -14.31
CA ARG A 350 -1.86 -7.09 -15.17
C ARG A 350 -3.24 -6.67 -14.71
N VAL A 351 -4.07 -6.21 -15.65
CA VAL A 351 -5.47 -5.88 -15.41
C VAL A 351 -6.33 -6.70 -16.35
N ASP A 352 -7.28 -7.42 -15.77
CA ASP A 352 -8.20 -8.28 -16.49
C ASP A 352 -9.50 -7.54 -16.83
N SER A 353 -10.24 -8.06 -17.81
CA SER A 353 -11.60 -7.62 -18.14
C SER A 353 -11.75 -6.14 -18.51
N LEU A 354 -10.85 -5.63 -19.35
CA LEU A 354 -10.87 -4.26 -19.86
C LEU A 354 -11.68 -4.14 -21.15
N GLU A 355 -12.87 -3.54 -21.08
CA GLU A 355 -13.66 -3.18 -22.25
C GLU A 355 -13.06 -1.95 -22.94
N VAL A 356 -12.85 -2.01 -24.25
CA VAL A 356 -12.38 -0.86 -25.04
C VAL A 356 -13.54 0.08 -25.37
N ILE A 357 -13.44 1.33 -24.93
CA ILE A 357 -14.44 2.38 -25.14
C ILE A 357 -14.15 3.19 -26.39
N SER A 358 -12.89 3.60 -26.58
CA SER A 358 -12.48 4.42 -27.72
C SER A 358 -11.00 4.21 -28.06
N ILE A 359 -10.63 4.47 -29.32
CA ILE A 359 -9.24 4.41 -29.78
C ILE A 359 -8.92 5.73 -30.50
N GLN A 360 -7.95 6.47 -29.97
CA GLN A 360 -7.44 7.70 -30.58
C GLN A 360 -6.00 7.49 -31.06
N THR A 361 -5.79 7.50 -32.37
CA THR A 361 -4.46 7.29 -32.98
C THR A 361 -3.71 8.61 -33.23
N PHE A 362 -2.37 8.55 -33.19
CA PHE A 362 -1.50 9.71 -33.42
C PHE A 362 -0.35 9.38 -34.39
N GLY A 363 0.12 10.41 -35.09
CA GLY A 363 1.23 10.34 -36.04
C GLY A 363 0.81 9.93 -37.47
N THR A 364 1.68 10.25 -38.43
CA THR A 364 1.55 9.84 -39.84
C THR A 364 2.93 9.35 -40.34
N PRO A 365 3.16 8.04 -40.52
CA PRO A 365 2.22 6.93 -40.27
C PRO A 365 1.87 6.80 -38.77
N VAL A 366 0.75 6.12 -38.48
CA VAL A 366 0.27 5.92 -37.11
C VAL A 366 1.31 5.14 -36.32
N THR A 367 1.83 5.78 -35.27
CA THR A 367 2.91 5.22 -34.44
C THR A 367 2.52 5.08 -32.97
N SER A 368 1.48 5.77 -32.52
CA SER A 368 0.93 5.63 -31.16
C SER A 368 -0.59 5.75 -31.12
N ALA A 369 -1.17 5.33 -30.01
CA ALA A 369 -2.58 5.53 -29.71
C ALA A 369 -2.85 5.62 -28.21
N ASN A 370 -3.97 6.26 -27.87
CA ASN A 370 -4.61 6.11 -26.57
C ASN A 370 -5.84 5.22 -26.77
N VAL A 371 -5.89 4.11 -26.05
CA VAL A 371 -7.06 3.23 -25.99
C VAL A 371 -7.74 3.49 -24.65
N GLU A 372 -8.90 4.13 -24.68
CA GLU A 372 -9.71 4.32 -23.47
C GLU A 372 -10.38 2.99 -23.14
N VAL A 373 -10.22 2.54 -21.89
CA VAL A 373 -10.76 1.27 -21.41
C VAL A 373 -11.58 1.47 -20.14
N GLN A 374 -12.48 0.53 -19.87
CA GLN A 374 -13.30 0.49 -18.67
C GLN A 374 -13.24 -0.90 -18.01
N THR A 375 -13.11 -0.92 -16.69
CA THR A 375 -13.25 -2.14 -15.86
C THR A 375 -14.72 -2.49 -15.62
N PRO A 376 -15.07 -3.73 -15.21
CA PRO A 376 -16.46 -4.09 -14.90
C PRO A 376 -17.11 -3.20 -13.82
N GLN A 377 -16.31 -2.63 -12.92
CA GLN A 377 -16.76 -1.71 -11.87
C GLN A 377 -16.92 -0.26 -12.34
N GLY A 378 -16.68 0.04 -13.62
CA GLY A 378 -16.87 1.38 -14.20
C GLY A 378 -15.64 2.29 -14.18
N ASN A 379 -14.51 1.85 -13.64
CA ASN A 379 -13.28 2.66 -13.61
C ASN A 379 -12.72 2.81 -15.02
N ARG A 380 -12.49 4.06 -15.47
CA ARG A 380 -11.97 4.39 -16.80
C ARG A 380 -10.54 4.89 -16.77
N PHE A 381 -9.70 4.39 -17.66
CA PHE A 381 -8.31 4.81 -17.79
C PHE A 381 -7.79 4.54 -19.19
N VAL A 382 -6.51 4.84 -19.44
CA VAL A 382 -5.90 4.72 -20.78
C VAL A 382 -4.92 3.56 -20.83
N VAL A 383 -5.08 2.67 -21.82
CA VAL A 383 -3.97 1.85 -22.30
C VAL A 383 -3.21 2.67 -23.35
N ARG A 384 -1.95 2.99 -23.05
CA ARG A 384 -1.10 3.86 -23.87
C ARG A 384 -0.22 3.01 -24.77
N LEU A 385 -0.43 3.13 -26.08
CA LEU A 385 0.44 2.52 -27.09
C LEU A 385 1.46 3.56 -27.51
N ASP A 386 2.72 3.37 -27.12
CA ASP A 386 3.79 4.35 -27.36
C ASP A 386 4.43 4.21 -28.76
N ASN A 387 5.16 5.25 -29.16
CA ASN A 387 5.74 5.44 -30.50
C ASN A 387 6.75 4.37 -30.94
N ALA A 388 7.13 3.43 -30.07
CA ALA A 388 7.98 2.31 -30.44
C ALA A 388 7.32 1.35 -31.44
N GLY A 389 5.99 1.35 -31.55
CA GLY A 389 5.26 0.54 -32.53
C GLY A 389 5.16 -0.95 -32.19
N ASN A 390 5.57 -1.37 -30.99
CA ASN A 390 5.52 -2.79 -30.57
C ASN A 390 4.11 -3.32 -30.33
N VAL A 391 3.12 -2.42 -30.21
CA VAL A 391 1.70 -2.77 -30.12
C VAL A 391 0.94 -1.89 -31.13
N PRO A 392 0.57 -2.42 -32.30
CA PRO A 392 -0.24 -1.70 -33.27
C PRO A 392 -1.61 -1.33 -32.69
N PRO A 393 -2.17 -0.15 -32.97
CA PRO A 393 -3.53 0.20 -32.53
C PRO A 393 -4.61 -0.77 -33.00
N THR A 394 -4.38 -1.46 -34.12
CA THR A 394 -5.24 -2.53 -34.65
C THR A 394 -5.30 -3.79 -33.77
N THR A 395 -4.49 -3.88 -32.71
CA THR A 395 -4.59 -4.94 -31.70
C THR A 395 -5.88 -4.82 -30.89
N PHE A 396 -6.42 -3.60 -30.79
CA PHE A 396 -7.63 -3.29 -30.04
C PHE A 396 -8.81 -3.03 -30.99
N GLU A 397 -9.98 -3.45 -30.54
CA GLU A 397 -11.26 -3.18 -31.19
C GLU A 397 -12.24 -2.63 -30.14
N VAL A 398 -12.99 -1.59 -30.50
CA VAL A 398 -13.99 -0.98 -29.62
C VAL A 398 -15.10 -1.99 -29.29
N GLY A 399 -15.53 -2.02 -28.03
CA GLY A 399 -16.54 -2.93 -27.48
C GLY A 399 -16.01 -4.32 -27.10
N ARG A 400 -14.72 -4.59 -27.31
CA ARG A 400 -14.10 -5.88 -26.99
C ARG A 400 -13.39 -5.81 -25.65
N VAL A 401 -13.31 -6.96 -24.99
CA VAL A 401 -12.71 -7.09 -23.65
C VAL A 401 -11.32 -7.71 -23.75
N TYR A 402 -10.37 -7.14 -23.04
CA TYR A 402 -8.98 -7.57 -23.03
C TYR A 402 -8.45 -7.78 -21.62
N THR A 403 -7.48 -8.68 -21.51
CA THR A 403 -6.51 -8.72 -20.43
C THR A 403 -5.26 -8.00 -20.91
N VAL A 404 -4.80 -7.01 -20.17
CA VAL A 404 -3.62 -6.22 -20.54
C VAL A 404 -2.60 -6.28 -19.42
N THR A 405 -1.39 -6.70 -19.77
CA THR A 405 -0.18 -6.56 -18.96
C THR A 405 0.56 -5.30 -19.41
N GLY A 406 1.21 -4.59 -18.50
CA GLY A 406 1.97 -3.41 -18.88
C GLY A 406 2.58 -2.71 -17.67
N VAL A 407 3.43 -1.72 -17.95
CA VAL A 407 3.95 -0.88 -16.88
C VAL A 407 2.92 0.18 -16.51
N MET A 408 2.59 0.26 -15.23
CA MET A 408 1.66 1.25 -14.70
C MET A 408 2.35 2.62 -14.68
N GLY A 409 1.71 3.65 -15.21
CA GLY A 409 2.22 5.01 -15.20
C GLY A 409 1.11 6.04 -15.03
N VAL A 410 1.49 7.31 -15.10
CA VAL A 410 0.57 8.44 -14.99
C VAL A 410 0.95 9.49 -16.02
N ARG A 411 -0.06 10.17 -16.57
CA ARG A 411 0.15 11.33 -17.43
C ARG A 411 -0.87 12.39 -17.10
N ASN A 412 -0.41 13.52 -16.58
CA ASN A 412 -1.22 14.68 -16.19
C ASN A 412 -2.39 14.27 -15.27
N GLY A 413 -2.12 13.37 -14.30
CA GLY A 413 -3.13 12.87 -13.37
C GLY A 413 -4.06 11.80 -13.94
N VAL A 414 -3.87 11.35 -15.18
CA VAL A 414 -4.62 10.23 -15.75
C VAL A 414 -3.76 8.96 -15.67
N PRO A 415 -4.26 7.86 -15.07
CA PRO A 415 -3.51 6.61 -15.06
C PRO A 415 -3.38 6.00 -16.45
N GLN A 416 -2.21 5.42 -16.70
CA GLN A 416 -1.88 4.79 -17.96
C GLN A 416 -1.32 3.39 -17.75
N LEU A 417 -1.74 2.44 -18.57
CA LEU A 417 -1.10 1.13 -18.67
C LEU A 417 -0.33 1.05 -20.00
N LYS A 418 0.97 0.75 -19.93
CA LYS A 418 1.88 0.77 -21.09
C LYS A 418 2.33 -0.66 -21.43
N PRO A 419 1.64 -1.38 -22.33
CA PRO A 419 2.03 -2.73 -22.76
C PRO A 419 3.34 -2.67 -23.58
N ARG A 420 4.19 -3.69 -23.42
CA ARG A 420 5.55 -3.71 -23.98
C ARG A 420 5.61 -4.36 -25.36
N SER A 421 4.70 -5.29 -25.62
CA SER A 421 4.54 -6.01 -26.89
C SER A 421 3.11 -6.50 -27.04
N THR A 422 2.77 -7.06 -28.21
CA THR A 422 1.46 -7.68 -28.45
C THR A 422 1.17 -8.85 -27.51
N ASP A 423 2.19 -9.53 -26.98
CA ASP A 423 2.01 -10.64 -26.04
C ASP A 423 1.43 -10.20 -24.69
N ASP A 424 1.65 -8.93 -24.34
CA ASP A 424 1.07 -8.31 -23.16
C ASP A 424 -0.43 -8.01 -23.34
N VAL A 425 -0.99 -8.15 -24.55
CA VAL A 425 -2.39 -7.85 -24.87
C VAL A 425 -3.10 -9.12 -25.31
N GLN A 426 -3.98 -9.63 -24.44
CA GLN A 426 -4.77 -10.81 -24.75
C GLN A 426 -6.24 -10.44 -24.83
N ARG A 427 -6.85 -10.62 -26.00
CA ARG A 427 -8.32 -10.54 -26.12
C ARG A 427 -8.91 -11.62 -25.21
N THR A 428 -9.72 -11.20 -24.26
CA THR A 428 -10.50 -12.11 -23.43
C THR A 428 -11.53 -12.74 -24.37
N SER A 429 -11.41 -14.04 -24.63
CA SER A 429 -12.19 -14.77 -25.63
C SER A 429 -13.66 -14.98 -25.24
N ALA A 430 -14.40 -13.90 -24.96
CA ALA A 430 -15.85 -13.92 -25.07
C ALA A 430 -16.19 -13.74 -26.56
N PRO A 431 -16.73 -14.76 -27.24
CA PRO A 431 -17.06 -14.63 -28.65
C PRO A 431 -18.23 -13.65 -28.80
N THR A 432 -18.11 -12.74 -29.76
CA THR A 432 -19.16 -11.75 -30.02
C THR A 432 -20.25 -12.33 -30.89
N VAL A 433 -21.40 -11.64 -30.95
CA VAL A 433 -22.47 -11.97 -31.87
C VAL A 433 -21.97 -11.92 -33.31
N ALA A 434 -21.14 -10.96 -33.71
CA ALA A 434 -20.54 -10.94 -35.06
C ALA A 434 -19.66 -12.17 -35.33
N ASP A 435 -18.82 -12.59 -34.38
CA ASP A 435 -17.97 -13.78 -34.55
C ASP A 435 -18.82 -15.04 -34.71
N ALA A 436 -19.90 -15.17 -33.92
CA ALA A 436 -20.84 -16.27 -34.02
C ALA A 436 -21.57 -16.26 -35.37
N ARG A 437 -22.03 -15.09 -35.83
CA ARG A 437 -22.70 -14.94 -37.14
C ARG A 437 -21.80 -15.26 -38.33
N ALA A 438 -20.48 -15.12 -38.18
CA ALA A 438 -19.50 -15.44 -39.22
C ALA A 438 -19.15 -16.94 -39.30
N GLN A 439 -19.59 -17.76 -38.33
CA GLN A 439 -19.36 -19.20 -38.37
C GLN A 439 -20.22 -19.89 -39.43
N ALA A 440 -19.75 -21.06 -39.89
CA ALA A 440 -20.57 -21.95 -40.69
C ALA A 440 -21.82 -22.40 -39.91
N GLN A 441 -22.93 -22.63 -40.62
CA GLN A 441 -24.10 -23.26 -40.01
C GLN A 441 -23.76 -24.65 -39.45
N GLY A 442 -24.35 -24.99 -38.31
CA GLY A 442 -24.05 -26.21 -37.57
C GLY A 442 -22.86 -26.08 -36.60
N SER A 443 -22.09 -24.98 -36.64
CA SER A 443 -20.99 -24.76 -35.70
C SER A 443 -21.48 -24.49 -34.27
N PRO A 444 -20.78 -25.00 -33.23
CA PRO A 444 -21.02 -24.55 -31.88
C PRO A 444 -20.61 -23.08 -31.73
N VAL A 445 -21.45 -22.29 -31.07
CA VAL A 445 -21.21 -20.87 -30.81
C VAL A 445 -21.51 -20.55 -29.36
N THR A 446 -20.74 -19.61 -28.80
CA THR A 446 -21.04 -18.99 -27.51
C THR A 446 -21.07 -17.49 -27.72
N VAL A 447 -22.06 -16.80 -27.18
CA VAL A 447 -22.20 -15.34 -27.28
C VAL A 447 -22.58 -14.76 -25.94
N ILE A 448 -22.13 -13.54 -25.68
CA ILE A 448 -22.56 -12.74 -24.51
C ILE A 448 -23.21 -11.47 -25.05
N GLY A 449 -24.35 -11.08 -24.48
CA GLY A 449 -24.99 -9.83 -24.85
C GLY A 449 -26.12 -9.44 -23.90
N VAL A 450 -26.80 -8.35 -24.24
CA VAL A 450 -27.98 -7.86 -23.53
C VAL A 450 -29.24 -8.28 -24.27
N VAL A 451 -30.22 -8.80 -23.54
CA VAL A 451 -31.49 -9.26 -24.09
C VAL A 451 -32.34 -8.06 -24.51
N THR A 452 -32.66 -7.98 -25.80
CA THR A 452 -33.51 -6.93 -26.40
C THR A 452 -34.98 -7.35 -26.52
N VAL A 453 -35.24 -8.65 -26.48
CA VAL A 453 -36.57 -9.28 -26.44
C VAL A 453 -36.51 -10.47 -25.48
N GLY A 454 -37.29 -10.40 -24.41
CA GLY A 454 -37.37 -11.45 -23.39
C GLY A 454 -38.33 -12.59 -23.74
N GLN A 455 -38.30 -13.65 -22.94
CA GLN A 455 -39.23 -14.77 -23.08
C GLN A 455 -40.67 -14.28 -22.86
N GLY A 456 -41.58 -14.73 -23.71
CA GLY A 456 -43.00 -14.40 -23.65
C GLY A 456 -43.42 -13.21 -24.52
N THR A 457 -42.48 -12.37 -24.99
CA THR A 457 -42.80 -11.21 -25.85
C THR A 457 -43.26 -11.65 -27.24
N PHE A 458 -42.49 -12.51 -27.92
CA PHE A 458 -42.87 -13.07 -29.22
C PHE A 458 -43.31 -14.52 -29.09
N ARG A 459 -42.50 -15.34 -28.39
CA ARG A 459 -42.78 -16.74 -28.05
C ARG A 459 -42.27 -17.04 -26.65
N THR A 460 -42.63 -18.19 -26.09
CA THR A 460 -42.17 -18.62 -24.75
C THR A 460 -40.76 -19.19 -24.76
N ASP A 461 -40.26 -19.59 -25.92
CA ASP A 461 -39.03 -20.37 -26.12
C ASP A 461 -37.98 -19.63 -26.95
N ASN A 462 -38.14 -18.31 -27.14
CA ASN A 462 -37.14 -17.50 -27.82
C ASN A 462 -36.82 -16.20 -27.07
N ILE A 463 -35.62 -15.69 -27.32
CA ILE A 463 -35.17 -14.34 -26.96
C ILE A 463 -34.40 -13.74 -28.13
N TYR A 464 -34.17 -12.43 -28.10
CA TYR A 464 -33.16 -11.79 -28.95
C TYR A 464 -32.08 -11.18 -28.08
N LEU A 465 -30.83 -11.42 -28.47
CA LEU A 465 -29.62 -11.00 -27.77
C LEU A 465 -28.85 -10.04 -28.68
N GLN A 466 -28.30 -8.98 -28.10
CA GLN A 466 -27.49 -8.02 -28.84
C GLN A 466 -26.24 -7.61 -28.04
N ASP A 467 -25.11 -7.52 -28.74
CA ASP A 467 -23.89 -6.87 -28.27
C ASP A 467 -23.54 -5.70 -29.21
N PRO A 468 -22.46 -4.93 -28.97
CA PRO A 468 -22.07 -3.83 -29.85
C PRO A 468 -21.78 -4.23 -31.30
N THR A 469 -21.51 -5.52 -31.55
CA THR A 469 -21.10 -6.05 -32.87
C THR A 469 -22.28 -6.59 -33.69
N GLY A 470 -23.40 -6.96 -33.05
CA GLY A 470 -24.56 -7.48 -33.76
C GLY A 470 -25.67 -8.00 -32.84
N GLY A 471 -26.77 -8.41 -33.47
CA GLY A 471 -27.89 -9.07 -32.81
C GLY A 471 -28.12 -10.46 -33.38
N ILE A 472 -28.69 -11.36 -32.56
CA ILE A 472 -29.00 -12.73 -32.97
C ILE A 472 -30.22 -13.24 -32.19
N GLN A 473 -31.06 -14.01 -32.88
CA GLN A 473 -32.12 -14.75 -32.24
C GLN A 473 -31.55 -15.95 -31.49
N VAL A 474 -32.08 -16.25 -30.31
CA VAL A 474 -31.83 -17.50 -29.60
C VAL A 474 -33.15 -18.26 -29.50
N PHE A 475 -33.19 -19.46 -30.06
CA PHE A 475 -34.39 -20.27 -30.19
C PHE A 475 -34.26 -21.61 -29.44
N GLY A 476 -35.32 -22.03 -28.76
CA GLY A 476 -35.33 -23.22 -27.91
C GLY A 476 -34.85 -22.94 -26.48
N VAL A 477 -34.96 -21.70 -26.00
CA VAL A 477 -34.66 -21.37 -24.61
C VAL A 477 -35.64 -22.12 -23.69
N PRO A 478 -35.17 -22.85 -22.65
CA PRO A 478 -36.04 -23.60 -21.76
C PRO A 478 -37.19 -22.76 -21.19
N THR A 479 -38.40 -23.29 -21.25
CA THR A 479 -39.58 -22.64 -20.67
C THR A 479 -39.39 -22.47 -19.16
N GLY A 480 -39.51 -21.24 -18.66
CA GLY A 480 -39.34 -20.92 -17.24
C GLY A 480 -37.95 -20.42 -16.84
N ALA A 481 -37.02 -20.21 -17.79
CA ALA A 481 -35.72 -19.60 -17.49
C ALA A 481 -35.83 -18.14 -17.01
N GLY A 482 -36.96 -17.47 -17.24
CA GLY A 482 -37.26 -16.15 -16.68
C GLY A 482 -36.45 -15.01 -17.30
N ILE A 483 -35.90 -15.22 -18.50
CA ILE A 483 -35.02 -14.26 -19.16
C ILE A 483 -35.82 -13.05 -19.66
N ALA A 484 -35.51 -11.88 -19.11
CA ALA A 484 -36.21 -10.62 -19.36
C ALA A 484 -35.39 -9.65 -20.24
N VAL A 485 -36.06 -8.64 -20.79
CA VAL A 485 -35.39 -7.53 -21.49
C VAL A 485 -34.47 -6.81 -20.50
N GLY A 486 -33.22 -6.57 -20.90
CA GLY A 486 -32.20 -5.94 -20.06
C GLY A 486 -31.33 -6.93 -19.29
N ASP A 487 -31.63 -8.23 -19.30
CA ASP A 487 -30.71 -9.23 -18.74
C ASP A 487 -29.43 -9.30 -19.59
N SER A 488 -28.29 -9.36 -18.93
CA SER A 488 -27.01 -9.74 -19.55
C SER A 488 -26.85 -11.24 -19.42
N VAL A 489 -26.72 -11.95 -20.55
CA VAL A 489 -26.69 -13.42 -20.57
C VAL A 489 -25.54 -13.93 -21.42
N GLN A 490 -24.97 -15.07 -21.00
CA GLN A 490 -24.14 -15.91 -21.83
C GLN A 490 -25.01 -17.02 -22.42
N VAL A 491 -24.93 -17.20 -23.74
CA VAL A 491 -25.66 -18.23 -24.48
C VAL A 491 -24.65 -19.10 -25.21
N SER A 492 -24.69 -20.41 -24.98
CA SER A 492 -23.94 -21.40 -25.76
C SER A 492 -24.94 -22.31 -26.48
N GLY A 493 -24.68 -22.64 -27.75
CA GLY A 493 -25.56 -23.49 -28.55
C GLY A 493 -24.97 -23.77 -29.93
N THR A 494 -25.83 -24.07 -30.90
CA THR A 494 -25.42 -24.33 -32.29
C THR A 494 -25.96 -23.24 -33.21
N LEU A 495 -25.14 -22.73 -34.12
CA LEU A 495 -25.62 -21.78 -35.14
C LEU A 495 -26.50 -22.52 -36.15
N GLY A 496 -27.71 -22.00 -36.38
CA GLY A 496 -28.65 -22.52 -37.37
C GLY A 496 -29.38 -21.39 -38.08
N GLN A 497 -30.20 -21.76 -39.05
CA GLN A 497 -31.04 -20.83 -39.79
C GLN A 497 -32.44 -21.41 -39.93
N PHE A 498 -33.48 -20.60 -39.77
CA PHE A 498 -34.85 -21.01 -39.99
C PHE A 498 -35.58 -19.98 -40.83
N GLU A 499 -36.10 -20.42 -41.98
CA GLU A 499 -36.86 -19.55 -42.91
C GLU A 499 -36.09 -18.25 -43.25
N GLY A 500 -34.76 -18.30 -43.32
CA GLY A 500 -33.90 -17.16 -43.62
C GLY A 500 -33.33 -16.43 -42.41
N GLU A 501 -33.89 -16.58 -41.20
CA GLU A 501 -33.40 -15.90 -39.99
C GLU A 501 -32.27 -16.71 -39.32
N LEU A 502 -31.14 -16.04 -39.05
CA LEU A 502 -30.01 -16.66 -38.36
C LEU A 502 -30.25 -16.71 -36.85
N GLN A 503 -30.02 -17.87 -36.25
CA GLN A 503 -30.36 -18.13 -34.84
C GLN A 503 -29.38 -19.09 -34.16
N VAL A 504 -29.25 -18.96 -32.83
CA VAL A 504 -28.63 -19.98 -31.97
C VAL A 504 -29.71 -20.95 -31.52
N VAL A 505 -29.54 -22.23 -31.83
CA VAL A 505 -30.47 -23.32 -31.46
C VAL A 505 -29.85 -24.25 -30.42
N ASN A 506 -30.70 -25.04 -29.75
CA ASN A 506 -30.33 -25.90 -28.61
C ASN A 506 -29.51 -25.15 -27.53
N PRO A 507 -29.96 -23.98 -27.05
CA PRO A 507 -29.16 -23.13 -26.21
C PRO A 507 -29.10 -23.59 -24.75
N THR A 508 -27.94 -23.44 -24.12
CA THR A 508 -27.78 -23.26 -22.68
C THR A 508 -27.62 -21.78 -22.39
N VAL A 509 -28.41 -21.24 -21.46
CA VAL A 509 -28.40 -19.81 -21.12
C VAL A 509 -28.02 -19.64 -19.65
N SER A 510 -27.05 -18.75 -19.39
CA SER A 510 -26.63 -18.36 -18.05
C SER A 510 -26.76 -16.85 -17.88
N THR A 511 -27.54 -16.40 -16.90
CA THR A 511 -27.65 -14.97 -16.56
C THR A 511 -26.40 -14.51 -15.83
N LEU A 512 -25.80 -13.42 -16.33
CA LEU A 512 -24.59 -12.80 -15.78
C LEU A 512 -24.92 -11.58 -14.90
N GLY A 513 -26.12 -11.02 -15.04
CA GLY A 513 -26.60 -9.85 -14.31
C GLY A 513 -27.54 -9.01 -15.17
N THR A 514 -27.57 -7.70 -14.92
CA THR A 514 -28.33 -6.72 -15.71
C THR A 514 -27.40 -5.94 -16.64
N GLY A 515 -27.87 -5.61 -17.85
CA GLY A 515 -27.18 -4.77 -18.82
C GLY A 515 -28.08 -3.65 -19.35
N THR A 516 -27.46 -2.63 -19.94
CA THR A 516 -28.19 -1.54 -20.60
C THR A 516 -28.69 -2.01 -21.96
N VAL A 517 -30.00 -1.95 -22.19
CA VAL A 517 -30.58 -2.26 -23.50
C VAL A 517 -30.02 -1.28 -24.55
N PRO A 518 -29.43 -1.75 -25.66
CA PRO A 518 -28.91 -0.89 -26.71
C PRO A 518 -29.99 0.07 -27.22
N ALA A 519 -29.60 1.32 -27.50
CA ALA A 519 -30.49 2.25 -28.19
C ALA A 519 -30.88 1.72 -29.58
N PRO A 520 -32.14 1.86 -30.02
CA PRO A 520 -32.53 1.42 -31.35
C PRO A 520 -31.70 2.09 -32.44
N ARG A 521 -31.15 1.29 -33.37
CA ARG A 521 -30.46 1.80 -34.56
C ARG A 521 -31.49 2.41 -35.51
N VAL A 522 -31.35 3.70 -35.84
CA VAL A 522 -32.16 4.33 -36.89
C VAL A 522 -31.77 3.74 -38.25
N ILE A 523 -32.74 3.25 -39.02
CA ILE A 523 -32.55 2.60 -40.32
C ILE A 523 -33.49 3.17 -41.39
N THR A 524 -33.13 2.97 -42.66
CA THR A 524 -33.99 3.28 -43.80
C THR A 524 -34.86 2.08 -44.21
N GLY A 525 -35.86 2.31 -45.05
CA GLY A 525 -36.68 1.23 -45.61
C GLY A 525 -35.89 0.29 -46.51
N ALA A 526 -34.96 0.83 -47.30
CA ALA A 526 -34.04 0.05 -48.13
C ALA A 526 -33.13 -0.87 -47.29
N GLN A 527 -32.65 -0.39 -46.13
CA GLN A 527 -31.86 -1.20 -45.21
C GLN A 527 -32.69 -2.35 -44.62
N LEU A 528 -33.95 -2.08 -44.23
CA LEU A 528 -34.87 -3.14 -43.77
C LEU A 528 -35.11 -4.18 -44.87
N ALA A 529 -35.51 -3.73 -46.06
CA ALA A 529 -35.82 -4.62 -47.18
C ALA A 529 -34.61 -5.46 -47.62
N GLY A 530 -33.40 -4.92 -47.47
CA GLY A 530 -32.13 -5.60 -47.73
C GLY A 530 -31.67 -6.54 -46.62
N ASN A 531 -32.46 -6.77 -45.55
CA ASN A 531 -32.08 -7.56 -44.38
C ASN A 531 -30.80 -7.05 -43.66
N ALA A 532 -30.50 -5.76 -43.75
CA ALA A 532 -29.37 -5.18 -43.03
C ALA A 532 -29.62 -5.23 -41.51
N PHE A 533 -28.56 -5.48 -40.73
CA PHE A 533 -28.59 -5.47 -39.27
C PHE A 533 -29.57 -6.48 -38.63
N GLU A 534 -29.87 -7.59 -39.31
CA GLU A 534 -30.72 -8.68 -38.79
C GLU A 534 -30.37 -9.03 -37.32
N GLY A 535 -31.40 -9.20 -36.50
CA GLY A 535 -31.32 -9.51 -35.07
C GLY A 535 -31.11 -8.30 -34.16
N GLN A 536 -30.79 -7.11 -34.70
CA GLN A 536 -30.61 -5.89 -33.91
C GLN A 536 -31.93 -5.17 -33.65
N LEU A 537 -32.01 -4.45 -32.53
CA LEU A 537 -33.05 -3.48 -32.23
C LEU A 537 -32.86 -2.23 -33.09
N ALA A 538 -33.91 -1.83 -33.80
CA ALA A 538 -33.89 -0.74 -34.75
C ALA A 538 -35.14 0.14 -34.67
N ARG A 539 -35.05 1.33 -35.25
CA ARG A 539 -36.15 2.27 -35.46
C ARG A 539 -36.22 2.64 -36.94
N ILE A 540 -37.41 2.56 -37.51
CA ILE A 540 -37.72 3.17 -38.80
C ILE A 540 -38.71 4.30 -38.56
N GLU A 541 -38.40 5.47 -39.10
CA GLU A 541 -39.18 6.68 -38.87
C GLU A 541 -40.13 6.94 -40.05
N ASP A 542 -41.24 7.60 -39.75
CA ASP A 542 -42.20 8.11 -40.72
C ASP A 542 -42.74 7.06 -41.73
N VAL A 543 -43.08 5.86 -41.24
CA VAL A 543 -43.66 4.81 -42.09
C VAL A 543 -45.14 5.07 -42.32
N VAL A 544 -45.51 5.34 -43.58
CA VAL A 544 -46.91 5.50 -44.00
C VAL A 544 -47.54 4.12 -44.20
N VAL A 545 -48.55 3.76 -43.42
CA VAL A 545 -49.23 2.47 -43.55
C VAL A 545 -50.04 2.41 -44.84
N THR A 546 -49.78 1.41 -45.68
CA THR A 546 -50.47 1.20 -46.97
C THR A 546 -51.48 0.06 -46.91
N SER A 547 -51.27 -0.94 -46.05
CA SER A 547 -52.26 -1.98 -45.79
C SER A 547 -52.06 -2.64 -44.43
N VAL A 548 -53.16 -3.06 -43.81
CA VAL A 548 -53.16 -3.88 -42.59
C VAL A 548 -53.71 -5.25 -42.96
N GLY A 549 -52.94 -6.31 -42.72
CA GLY A 549 -53.32 -7.67 -43.10
C GLY A 549 -54.62 -8.12 -42.43
N GLY A 550 -55.52 -8.70 -43.22
CA GLY A 550 -56.82 -9.22 -42.75
C GLY A 550 -56.73 -10.53 -41.95
N GLY A 551 -57.88 -11.17 -41.71
CA GLY A 551 -57.99 -12.48 -41.06
C GLY A 551 -58.23 -12.44 -39.54
N THR A 552 -58.26 -13.63 -38.92
CA THR A 552 -58.61 -13.82 -37.50
C THR A 552 -57.40 -14.08 -36.59
N SER A 553 -56.22 -14.35 -37.16
CA SER A 553 -54.97 -14.53 -36.39
C SER A 553 -54.60 -13.26 -35.62
N SER A 554 -54.11 -13.43 -34.39
CA SER A 554 -53.53 -12.34 -33.58
C SER A 554 -52.15 -11.92 -34.09
N THR A 555 -51.48 -12.78 -34.84
CA THR A 555 -50.25 -12.44 -35.58
C THR A 555 -50.63 -12.01 -37.01
N PHE A 556 -50.15 -10.86 -37.46
CA PHE A 556 -50.47 -10.28 -38.77
C PHE A 556 -49.32 -9.39 -39.29
N ASN A 557 -49.39 -9.01 -40.56
CA ASN A 557 -48.45 -8.07 -41.18
C ASN A 557 -49.13 -6.73 -41.41
N VAL A 558 -48.38 -5.66 -41.24
CA VAL A 558 -48.72 -4.32 -41.71
C VAL A 558 -47.70 -3.94 -42.78
N THR A 559 -48.19 -3.56 -43.95
CA THR A 559 -47.35 -3.05 -45.03
C THR A 559 -47.31 -1.54 -44.92
N GLY A 560 -46.11 -0.98 -44.95
CA GLY A 560 -45.90 0.46 -44.95
C GLY A 560 -44.98 0.90 -46.09
N ARG A 561 -44.92 2.21 -46.31
CA ARG A 561 -43.96 2.84 -47.20
C ARG A 561 -43.08 3.78 -46.37
N ALA A 562 -41.78 3.52 -46.39
CA ALA A 562 -40.79 4.35 -45.72
C ALA A 562 -40.52 5.66 -46.50
N PRO A 563 -39.87 6.67 -45.89
CA PRO A 563 -39.56 7.94 -46.55
C PRO A 563 -38.71 7.82 -47.82
N ASP A 564 -37.84 6.81 -47.87
CA ASP A 564 -37.03 6.49 -49.06
C ASP A 564 -37.84 5.82 -50.20
N GLY A 565 -39.14 5.65 -49.99
CA GLY A 565 -40.07 5.07 -50.94
C GLY A 565 -40.13 3.55 -50.95
N THR A 566 -39.30 2.88 -50.15
CA THR A 566 -39.27 1.42 -50.04
C THR A 566 -40.50 0.88 -49.33
N THR A 567 -41.03 -0.23 -49.83
CA THR A 567 -42.09 -0.97 -49.13
C THR A 567 -41.48 -1.77 -47.99
N VAL A 568 -42.04 -1.61 -46.79
CA VAL A 568 -41.55 -2.23 -45.56
C VAL A 568 -42.62 -3.10 -44.93
N THR A 569 -42.19 -4.19 -44.28
CA THR A 569 -43.08 -5.09 -43.54
C THR A 569 -42.89 -4.91 -42.04
N ILE A 570 -43.96 -4.55 -41.34
CA ILE A 570 -44.05 -4.57 -39.88
C ILE A 570 -44.75 -5.87 -39.51
N ARG A 571 -44.03 -6.76 -38.82
CA ARG A 571 -44.52 -8.07 -38.40
C ARG A 571 -45.00 -7.99 -36.94
N VAL A 572 -46.31 -8.04 -36.74
CA VAL A 572 -46.91 -7.99 -35.40
C VAL A 572 -47.09 -9.41 -34.88
N GLU A 573 -46.38 -9.73 -33.80
CA GLU A 573 -46.54 -11.00 -33.08
C GLU A 573 -47.72 -10.93 -32.10
N GLY A 574 -48.50 -12.01 -32.00
CA GLY A 574 -49.78 -12.03 -31.30
C GLY A 574 -49.75 -11.84 -29.77
N ARG A 575 -48.57 -11.72 -29.17
CA ARG A 575 -48.37 -11.52 -27.71
C ARG A 575 -47.94 -10.10 -27.34
N THR A 576 -47.76 -9.22 -28.33
CA THR A 576 -47.25 -7.85 -28.14
C THR A 576 -48.32 -6.87 -27.63
N GLY A 577 -49.59 -7.28 -27.60
CA GLY A 577 -50.72 -6.41 -27.28
C GLY A 577 -51.13 -5.46 -28.42
N LEU A 578 -50.39 -5.43 -29.52
CA LEU A 578 -50.77 -4.69 -30.73
C LEU A 578 -51.91 -5.43 -31.44
N THR A 579 -52.87 -4.65 -31.95
CA THR A 579 -54.01 -5.16 -32.71
C THR A 579 -54.06 -4.51 -34.08
N ARG A 580 -54.92 -4.98 -34.98
CA ARG A 580 -55.13 -4.32 -36.27
C ARG A 580 -55.59 -2.87 -36.10
N GLY A 581 -56.33 -2.56 -35.04
CA GLY A 581 -56.75 -1.21 -34.69
C GLY A 581 -55.61 -0.31 -34.18
N SER A 582 -54.42 -0.86 -33.91
CA SER A 582 -53.22 -0.07 -33.61
C SER A 582 -52.65 0.63 -34.85
N PHE A 583 -53.13 0.31 -36.05
CA PHE A 583 -52.65 0.85 -37.32
C PHE A 583 -53.80 1.35 -38.17
N THR A 584 -53.68 2.59 -38.65
CA THR A 584 -54.64 3.20 -39.58
C THR A 584 -54.00 3.35 -40.95
N VAL A 585 -54.64 2.82 -42.00
CA VAL A 585 -54.16 2.97 -43.38
C VAL A 585 -54.14 4.47 -43.75
N GLY A 586 -53.02 4.92 -44.30
CA GLY A 586 -52.75 6.33 -44.63
C GLY A 586 -52.09 7.13 -43.51
N SER A 587 -52.05 6.61 -42.28
CA SER A 587 -51.35 7.27 -41.16
C SER A 587 -49.88 6.90 -41.12
N THR A 588 -49.09 7.80 -40.52
CA THR A 588 -47.64 7.70 -40.37
C THR A 588 -47.28 7.20 -38.97
N TYR A 589 -46.27 6.34 -38.87
CA TYR A 589 -45.79 5.82 -37.60
C TYR A 589 -44.27 5.70 -37.58
N ASP A 590 -43.69 6.02 -36.42
CA ASP A 590 -42.37 5.54 -36.07
C ASP A 590 -42.50 4.16 -35.45
N VAL A 591 -41.65 3.24 -35.92
CA VAL A 591 -41.69 1.84 -35.51
C VAL A 591 -40.33 1.42 -35.00
N VAL A 592 -40.30 1.07 -33.72
CA VAL A 592 -39.17 0.40 -33.07
C VAL A 592 -39.43 -1.11 -33.09
N GLY A 593 -38.38 -1.91 -33.20
CA GLY A 593 -38.53 -3.35 -33.13
C GLY A 593 -37.25 -4.08 -33.50
N VAL A 594 -37.28 -5.40 -33.37
CA VAL A 594 -36.15 -6.22 -33.80
C VAL A 594 -36.28 -6.57 -35.27
N LEU A 595 -35.18 -6.42 -36.00
CA LEU A 595 -35.08 -6.78 -37.42
C LEU A 595 -34.97 -8.29 -37.55
N SER A 596 -35.76 -8.86 -38.45
CA SER A 596 -35.77 -10.30 -38.75
C SER A 596 -35.96 -10.52 -40.25
N SER A 597 -35.68 -11.74 -40.71
CA SER A 597 -35.95 -12.16 -42.08
C SER A 597 -36.92 -13.33 -42.09
N PHE A 598 -37.88 -13.33 -43.01
CA PHE A 598 -38.74 -14.49 -43.23
C PHE A 598 -38.86 -14.76 -44.73
N ARG A 599 -38.39 -15.93 -45.14
CA ARG A 599 -38.30 -16.36 -46.54
C ARG A 599 -37.61 -15.32 -47.43
N GLY A 600 -36.56 -14.70 -46.89
CA GLY A 600 -35.78 -13.65 -47.55
C GLY A 600 -36.38 -12.24 -47.48
N THR A 601 -37.60 -12.09 -46.93
CA THR A 601 -38.24 -10.78 -46.74
C THR A 601 -37.84 -10.17 -45.41
N GLY A 602 -37.20 -9.00 -45.45
CA GLY A 602 -36.86 -8.24 -44.25
C GLY A 602 -38.12 -7.65 -43.60
N GLN A 603 -38.20 -7.79 -42.28
CA GLN A 603 -39.35 -7.31 -41.48
C GLN A 603 -38.91 -6.81 -40.12
N ILE A 604 -39.59 -5.78 -39.61
CA ILE A 604 -39.38 -5.26 -38.26
C ILE A 604 -40.48 -5.78 -37.33
N LYS A 605 -40.10 -6.26 -36.14
CA LYS A 605 -41.02 -6.85 -35.15
C LYS A 605 -41.11 -5.96 -33.90
N PRO A 606 -42.17 -5.16 -33.75
CA PRO A 606 -42.40 -4.36 -32.54
C PRO A 606 -42.63 -5.26 -31.33
N ARG A 607 -42.06 -4.89 -30.19
CA ARG A 607 -42.13 -5.67 -28.92
C ARG A 607 -43.40 -5.39 -28.13
N GLY A 608 -44.04 -4.26 -28.38
CA GLY A 608 -45.30 -3.88 -27.74
C GLY A 608 -45.82 -2.53 -28.23
N ALA A 609 -46.87 -2.02 -27.58
CA ALA A 609 -47.50 -0.75 -27.96
C ALA A 609 -46.54 0.46 -27.92
N ALA A 610 -45.58 0.48 -26.99
CA ALA A 610 -44.59 1.55 -26.88
C ALA A 610 -43.62 1.63 -28.06
N ASP A 611 -43.52 0.56 -28.86
CA ASP A 611 -42.66 0.49 -30.04
C ASP A 611 -43.36 1.03 -31.30
N VAL A 612 -44.62 1.43 -31.23
CA VAL A 612 -45.37 2.00 -32.37
C VAL A 612 -45.98 3.33 -31.95
N THR A 613 -45.41 4.43 -32.44
CA THR A 613 -45.86 5.79 -32.12
C THR A 613 -46.33 6.49 -33.38
N ALA A 614 -47.49 7.16 -33.31
CA ALA A 614 -47.97 7.98 -34.42
C ALA A 614 -46.97 9.11 -34.71
N GLY A 615 -46.57 9.24 -35.97
CA GLY A 615 -45.69 10.28 -36.49
C GLY A 615 -46.43 11.56 -36.85
#